data_AF-A0A2V8N905-F1
#
_entry.id   AF-A0A2V8N905-F1
#
_cell.length_a   1.000
_cell.length_b   1.000
_cell.length_c   1.000
_cell.angle_alpha   90.00
_cell.angle_beta   90.00
_cell.angle_gamma   90.00
#
_symmetry.space_group_name_H-M   'P 1'
#
loop_
_entity.id
_entity.type
_entity.pdbx_description
1 polymer ?
#
loop_
_entity_poly.entity_id
_entity_poly.type
_entity_poly.pdbx_seq_one_letter_code
_entity_poly.pdbx_strand_id
1 'polypeptide(L)'
;MEKTSEQLRAEKRRLNAEIDKLEAELAHAKAGPARKPASAPATRLNAIDPLAYAKFQEAAEEKFKKATEEWEAERSKLVAQISRLEGAVADAIARASNPLRMVQSVKEQFELELNRVAKEKTEVEQALLRAKTQWDQEKLKMTGEMVKLRRAAEIMGRPLPKGHAPELNPKVRDLENQLNDNLAQWNAERERLIAHIQKLEETSRHWDTERRQLHDHAGQLQQAYIQAQAKTQAYESAARETNPSEAQLGQLNKERQAVQRQFQEARIVWDAERNELNSQIERLRQQLQRMSETRERVSKEVVDQLRQQYEQRLQEAIQQKTQLAQELQSASQLLEAERARLSAAHTSSGAGLDPDAIAAEVSRVEGMLSEIIGVIDNPDTDLSTVIRKNVEKAELDAYLRGILFTLGKK
;
A
#
# COMPACT_ATOMS: atom_id res chain seq x y z
N MET A 1 1.88 1.48 38.37
CA MET A 1 2.59 1.71 37.10
C MET A 1 3.66 0.64 36.84
N GLU A 2 4.57 0.35 37.78
CA GLU A 2 5.58 -0.72 37.55
C GLU A 2 4.98 -2.13 37.43
N LYS A 3 4.08 -2.53 38.34
CA LYS A 3 3.43 -3.85 38.30
C LYS A 3 2.68 -4.13 36.98
N THR A 4 2.03 -3.11 36.43
CA THR A 4 1.30 -3.22 35.14
C THR A 4 2.26 -3.29 33.94
N SER A 5 3.40 -2.60 34.02
CA SER A 5 4.48 -2.68 33.02
C SER A 5 5.15 -4.07 33.00
N GLU A 6 5.39 -4.65 34.18
CA GLU A 6 5.96 -6.00 34.29
C GLU A 6 5.03 -7.08 33.78
N GLN A 7 3.73 -6.99 34.07
CA GLN A 7 2.71 -7.90 33.53
C GLN A 7 2.69 -7.88 31.99
N LEU A 8 2.75 -6.69 31.39
CA LEU A 8 2.73 -6.54 29.93
C LEU A 8 4.00 -7.11 29.27
N ARG A 9 5.17 -6.96 29.91
CA ARG A 9 6.42 -7.60 29.45
C ARG A 9 6.42 -9.11 29.59
N ALA A 10 5.76 -9.65 30.62
CA ALA A 10 5.61 -11.09 30.82
C ALA A 10 4.67 -11.69 29.77
N GLU A 11 3.55 -11.01 29.51
CA GLU A 11 2.57 -11.42 28.50
C GLU A 11 3.15 -11.38 27.08
N LYS A 12 3.91 -10.33 26.75
CA LYS A 12 4.64 -10.26 25.46
C LYS A 12 5.61 -11.42 25.27
N ARG A 13 6.33 -11.82 26.33
CA ARG A 13 7.24 -12.98 26.28
C ARG A 13 6.49 -14.29 26.08
N ARG A 14 5.33 -14.45 26.73
CA ARG A 14 4.46 -15.62 26.55
C ARG A 14 3.95 -15.72 25.12
N LEU A 15 3.42 -14.64 24.55
CA LEU A 15 2.89 -14.62 23.19
C LEU A 15 3.97 -14.91 22.14
N ASN A 16 5.17 -14.35 22.30
CA ASN A 16 6.29 -14.69 21.39
C ASN A 16 6.65 -16.19 21.45
N ALA A 17 6.71 -16.79 22.64
CA ALA A 17 6.99 -18.22 22.77
C ALA A 17 5.88 -19.09 22.15
N GLU A 18 4.64 -18.63 22.18
CA GLU A 18 3.50 -19.32 21.55
C GLU A 18 3.57 -19.21 20.01
N ILE A 19 3.99 -18.06 19.47
CA ILE A 19 4.27 -17.89 18.04
C ILE A 19 5.40 -18.82 17.59
N ASP A 20 6.54 -18.84 18.31
CA ASP A 20 7.67 -19.72 17.97
C ASP A 20 7.26 -21.20 17.98
N LYS A 21 6.40 -21.60 18.92
CA LYS A 21 5.86 -22.96 18.99
C LYS A 21 4.96 -23.28 17.80
N LEU A 22 4.05 -22.39 17.42
CA LEU A 22 3.17 -22.57 16.26
C LEU A 22 3.97 -22.61 14.95
N GLU A 23 5.00 -21.77 14.82
CA GLU A 23 5.91 -21.80 13.67
C GLU A 23 6.69 -23.12 13.60
N ALA A 24 7.15 -23.66 14.74
CA ALA A 24 7.81 -24.96 14.82
C ALA A 24 6.86 -26.12 14.47
N GLU A 25 5.62 -26.10 14.94
CA GLU A 25 4.60 -27.09 14.58
C GLU A 25 4.26 -27.04 13.07
N LEU A 26 4.17 -25.85 12.49
CA LEU A 26 3.91 -25.65 11.07
C LEU A 26 5.11 -26.10 10.22
N ALA A 27 6.34 -25.84 10.68
CA ALA A 27 7.56 -26.36 10.08
C ALA A 27 7.63 -27.88 10.16
N HIS A 28 7.24 -28.48 11.28
CA HIS A 28 7.20 -29.94 11.46
C HIS A 28 6.09 -30.60 10.62
N ALA A 29 4.95 -29.93 10.42
CA ALA A 29 3.90 -30.38 9.52
C ALA A 29 4.35 -30.31 8.05
N LYS A 30 5.09 -29.27 7.66
CA LYS A 30 5.69 -29.14 6.32
C LYS A 30 6.86 -30.10 6.08
N ALA A 31 7.65 -30.38 7.12
CA ALA A 31 8.81 -31.28 7.07
C ALA A 31 8.45 -32.74 7.35
N GLY A 32 7.16 -33.04 7.63
CA GLY A 32 6.66 -34.40 7.73
C GLY A 32 7.11 -35.19 6.49
N PRO A 33 7.78 -36.35 6.68
CA PRO A 33 8.39 -37.06 5.58
C PRO A 33 7.31 -37.39 4.55
N ALA A 34 7.61 -37.10 3.29
CA ALA A 34 6.92 -37.69 2.15
C ALA A 34 6.96 -39.22 2.32
N ARG A 35 5.97 -39.76 3.04
CA ARG A 35 5.78 -41.18 3.23
C ARG A 35 5.51 -41.71 1.83
N LYS A 36 6.53 -42.32 1.22
CA LYS A 36 6.36 -43.22 0.08
C LYS A 36 5.17 -44.13 0.42
N PRO A 37 4.07 -44.10 -0.35
CA PRO A 37 3.00 -45.07 -0.16
C PRO A 37 3.57 -46.44 -0.52
N ALA A 38 3.89 -47.23 0.51
CA ALA A 38 4.02 -48.66 0.35
C ALA A 38 2.65 -49.18 -0.14
N SER A 39 2.71 -50.00 -1.18
CA SER A 39 1.59 -50.66 -1.86
C SER A 39 0.56 -51.24 -0.89
N ALA A 40 -0.52 -50.50 -0.66
CA ALA A 40 -1.78 -51.04 -0.17
C ALA A 40 -2.70 -51.27 -1.39
N PRO A 41 -3.54 -52.32 -1.37
CA PRO A 41 -4.31 -52.75 -2.53
C PRO A 41 -5.25 -51.63 -2.96
N ALA A 42 -5.32 -51.43 -4.29
CA ALA A 42 -6.12 -50.46 -5.01
C ALA A 42 -7.60 -50.52 -4.61
N THR A 43 -7.91 -49.89 -3.49
CA THR A 43 -9.27 -49.65 -3.03
C THR A 43 -9.59 -48.24 -3.49
N ARG A 44 -10.28 -48.21 -4.63
CA ARG A 44 -10.98 -47.07 -5.26
C ARG A 44 -10.84 -45.77 -4.47
N LEU A 45 -10.06 -44.84 -5.03
CA LEU A 45 -10.15 -43.41 -4.75
C LEU A 45 -11.60 -43.00 -4.99
N ASN A 46 -12.43 -43.13 -3.96
CA ASN A 46 -13.74 -42.53 -3.90
C ASN A 46 -13.48 -41.04 -4.09
N ALA A 47 -13.98 -40.52 -5.21
CA ALA A 47 -14.08 -39.10 -5.47
C ALA A 47 -14.47 -38.40 -4.17
N ILE A 48 -13.59 -37.54 -3.67
CA ILE A 48 -13.90 -36.67 -2.54
C ILE A 48 -15.17 -35.93 -2.97
N ASP A 49 -16.27 -36.26 -2.29
CA ASP A 49 -17.58 -35.73 -2.63
C ASP A 49 -17.47 -34.20 -2.61
N PRO A 50 -17.65 -33.49 -3.74
CA PRO A 50 -17.45 -32.04 -3.82
C PRO A 50 -18.30 -31.28 -2.81
N LEU A 51 -19.42 -31.87 -2.39
CA LEU A 51 -20.28 -31.36 -1.31
C LEU A 51 -19.59 -31.36 0.06
N ALA A 52 -18.76 -32.35 0.36
CA ALA A 52 -18.01 -32.40 1.63
C ALA A 52 -16.90 -31.34 1.67
N TYR A 53 -16.24 -31.09 0.54
CA TYR A 53 -15.24 -30.03 0.42
C TYR A 53 -15.86 -28.64 0.55
N ALA A 54 -17.01 -28.41 -0.10
CA ALA A 54 -17.76 -27.16 0.02
C ALA A 54 -18.16 -26.87 1.48
N LYS A 55 -18.67 -27.88 2.21
CA LYS A 55 -19.00 -27.73 3.64
C LYS A 55 -17.77 -27.43 4.51
N PHE A 56 -16.62 -28.00 4.19
CA PHE A 56 -15.39 -27.73 4.93
C PHE A 56 -14.89 -26.30 4.67
N GLN A 57 -15.01 -25.83 3.43
CA GLN A 57 -14.67 -24.46 3.05
C GLN A 57 -15.61 -23.45 3.71
N GLU A 58 -16.91 -23.70 3.69
CA GLU A 58 -17.91 -22.86 4.36
C GLU A 58 -17.67 -22.80 5.88
N ALA A 59 -17.38 -23.94 6.52
CA ALA A 59 -17.04 -23.98 7.94
C ALA A 59 -15.72 -23.25 8.26
N ALA A 60 -14.74 -23.26 7.36
CA ALA A 60 -13.49 -22.52 7.51
C ALA A 60 -13.72 -21.00 7.34
N GLU A 61 -14.52 -20.59 6.37
CA GLU A 61 -14.91 -19.20 6.15
C GLU A 61 -15.72 -18.67 7.34
N GLU A 62 -16.64 -19.47 7.90
CA GLU A 62 -17.42 -19.09 9.07
C GLU A 62 -16.53 -18.94 10.32
N LYS A 63 -15.54 -19.83 10.51
CA LYS A 63 -14.56 -19.69 11.59
C LYS A 63 -13.68 -18.44 11.42
N PHE A 64 -13.25 -18.16 10.20
CA PHE A 64 -12.44 -16.98 9.90
C PHE A 64 -13.23 -15.68 10.16
N LYS A 65 -14.50 -15.67 9.74
CA LYS A 65 -15.41 -14.56 9.98
C LYS A 65 -15.63 -14.32 11.48
N LYS A 66 -15.92 -15.38 12.26
CA LYS A 66 -16.06 -15.28 13.72
C LYS A 66 -14.78 -14.76 14.38
N ALA A 67 -13.61 -15.27 13.99
CA ALA A 67 -12.34 -14.80 14.52
C ALA A 67 -12.07 -13.32 14.18
N THR A 68 -12.49 -12.85 13.01
CA THR A 68 -12.36 -11.44 12.60
C THR A 68 -13.30 -10.55 13.41
N GLU A 69 -14.55 -10.98 13.61
CA GLU A 69 -15.52 -10.26 14.44
C GLU A 69 -15.08 -10.17 15.91
N GLU A 70 -14.56 -11.26 16.48
CA GLU A 70 -14.00 -11.28 17.85
C GLU A 70 -12.80 -10.33 17.98
N TRP A 71 -11.88 -10.35 17.00
CA TRP A 71 -10.73 -9.45 16.98
C TRP A 71 -11.13 -7.97 16.87
N GLU A 72 -12.11 -7.64 16.01
CA GLU A 72 -12.62 -6.27 15.88
C GLU A 72 -13.32 -5.79 17.16
N ALA A 73 -14.04 -6.68 17.85
CA ALA A 73 -14.66 -6.40 19.14
C ALA A 73 -13.62 -6.11 20.23
N GLU A 74 -12.56 -6.91 20.32
CA GLU A 74 -11.46 -6.68 21.26
C GLU A 74 -10.71 -5.38 20.95
N ARG A 75 -10.41 -5.13 19.68
CA ARG A 75 -9.78 -3.89 19.23
C ARG A 75 -10.61 -2.68 19.64
N SER A 76 -11.92 -2.72 19.42
CA SER A 76 -12.85 -1.64 19.80
C SER A 76 -12.89 -1.44 21.32
N LYS A 77 -12.87 -2.52 22.10
CA LYS A 77 -12.80 -2.48 23.57
C LYS A 77 -11.51 -1.85 24.08
N LEU A 78 -10.36 -2.22 23.49
CA LEU A 78 -9.06 -1.66 23.85
C LEU A 78 -8.98 -0.17 23.48
N VAL A 79 -9.47 0.23 22.31
CA VAL A 79 -9.54 1.65 21.92
C VAL A 79 -10.39 2.44 22.91
N ALA A 80 -11.56 1.92 23.31
CA ALA A 80 -12.40 2.58 24.31
C ALA A 80 -11.71 2.69 25.69
N GLN A 81 -10.92 1.69 26.10
CA GLN A 81 -10.12 1.76 27.32
C GLN A 81 -9.01 2.80 27.22
N ILE A 82 -8.31 2.87 26.09
CA ILE A 82 -7.28 3.89 25.83
C ILE A 82 -7.88 5.29 25.94
N SER A 83 -8.99 5.58 25.26
CA SER A 83 -9.64 6.90 25.34
C SER A 83 -10.12 7.25 26.75
N ARG A 84 -10.58 6.27 27.53
CA ARG A 84 -10.94 6.50 28.95
C ARG A 84 -9.72 6.83 29.80
N LEU A 85 -8.60 6.12 29.60
CA LEU A 85 -7.36 6.37 30.34
C LEU A 85 -6.75 7.71 29.95
N GLU A 86 -6.75 8.07 28.67
CA GLU A 86 -6.31 9.38 28.18
C GLU A 86 -7.13 10.51 28.80
N GLY A 87 -8.46 10.37 28.84
CA GLY A 87 -9.34 11.33 29.51
C GLY A 87 -9.05 11.45 31.02
N ALA A 88 -8.88 10.32 31.71
CA ALA A 88 -8.56 10.32 33.14
C ALA A 88 -7.19 10.96 33.43
N VAL A 89 -6.19 10.75 32.57
CA VAL A 89 -4.87 11.38 32.68
C VAL A 89 -4.96 12.87 32.39
N ALA A 90 -5.70 13.29 31.37
CA ALA A 90 -5.92 14.71 31.05
C ALA A 90 -6.61 15.44 32.22
N ASP A 91 -7.63 14.83 32.83
CA ASP A 91 -8.31 15.37 34.02
C ASP A 91 -7.37 15.44 35.23
N ALA A 92 -6.54 14.41 35.43
CA ALA A 92 -5.54 14.41 36.51
C ALA A 92 -4.49 15.52 36.28
N ILE A 93 -4.03 15.73 35.05
CA ILE A 93 -3.11 16.81 34.69
C ILE A 93 -3.79 18.17 34.85
N ALA A 94 -5.06 18.34 34.46
CA ALA A 94 -5.80 19.59 34.65
C ALA A 94 -6.00 19.93 36.13
N ARG A 95 -6.20 18.92 36.99
CA ARG A 95 -6.23 19.09 38.46
C ARG A 95 -4.85 19.38 39.04
N ALA A 96 -3.81 18.71 38.54
CA ALA A 96 -2.44 18.85 39.03
C ALA A 96 -1.73 20.11 38.52
N SER A 97 -2.13 20.65 37.38
CA SER A 97 -1.60 21.89 36.80
C SER A 97 -2.16 23.13 37.49
N ASN A 98 -3.25 23.00 38.24
CA ASN A 98 -3.85 24.11 38.96
C ASN A 98 -4.24 23.76 40.41
N PRO A 99 -3.27 23.34 41.26
CA PRO A 99 -3.50 23.07 42.67
C PRO A 99 -3.95 24.34 43.42
N LEU A 100 -3.57 25.51 42.91
CA LEU A 100 -3.98 26.80 43.42
C LEU A 100 -5.49 27.01 43.35
N ARG A 101 -6.18 26.49 42.32
CA ARG A 101 -7.63 26.68 42.17
C ARG A 101 -8.44 25.93 43.24
N MET A 102 -7.97 24.77 43.69
CA MET A 102 -8.58 24.01 44.79
C MET A 102 -8.34 24.69 46.15
N VAL A 103 -7.13 25.24 46.36
CA VAL A 103 -6.80 25.96 47.59
C VAL A 103 -7.48 27.34 47.63
N GLN A 104 -7.78 27.91 46.46
CA GLN A 104 -8.37 29.24 46.33
C GLN A 104 -9.82 29.29 46.82
N SER A 105 -10.67 28.29 46.52
CA SER A 105 -12.05 28.28 47.02
C SER A 105 -12.11 28.15 48.55
N VAL A 106 -11.22 27.34 49.12
CA VAL A 106 -11.06 27.19 50.56
C VAL A 106 -10.59 28.52 51.17
N LYS A 107 -9.57 29.16 50.58
CA LYS A 107 -9.09 30.48 51.00
C LYS A 107 -10.20 31.54 50.98
N GLU A 108 -11.01 31.58 49.92
CA GLU A 108 -12.14 32.51 49.80
C GLU A 108 -13.18 32.27 50.90
N GLN A 109 -13.46 31.02 51.27
CA GLN A 109 -14.34 30.69 52.41
C GLN A 109 -13.78 31.21 53.74
N PHE A 110 -12.47 31.01 54.00
CA PHE A 110 -11.82 31.54 55.21
C PHE A 110 -11.81 33.08 55.26
N GLU A 111 -11.60 33.74 54.12
CA GLU A 111 -11.65 35.20 54.04
C GLU A 111 -13.07 35.73 54.29
N LEU A 112 -14.10 35.03 53.79
CA LEU A 112 -15.50 35.37 54.06
C LEU A 112 -15.85 35.21 55.54
N GLU A 113 -15.49 34.09 56.18
CA GLU A 113 -15.77 33.85 57.61
C GLU A 113 -15.01 34.85 58.50
N LEU A 114 -13.75 35.17 58.18
CA LEU A 114 -13.01 36.17 58.96
C LEU A 114 -13.63 37.57 58.84
N ASN A 115 -14.07 37.95 57.63
CA ASN A 115 -14.78 39.20 57.42
C ASN A 115 -16.13 39.24 58.14
N ARG A 116 -16.84 38.10 58.23
CA ARG A 116 -18.08 37.98 58.99
C ARG A 116 -17.83 38.17 60.48
N VAL A 117 -16.88 37.44 61.06
CA VAL A 117 -16.51 37.56 62.49
C VAL A 117 -16.05 38.98 62.82
N ALA A 118 -15.27 39.61 61.93
CA ALA A 118 -14.85 41.00 62.11
C ALA A 118 -16.04 41.96 62.14
N LYS A 119 -17.02 41.79 61.23
CA LYS A 119 -18.26 42.59 61.25
C LYS A 119 -19.07 42.38 62.52
N GLU A 120 -19.32 41.11 62.89
CA GLU A 120 -20.04 40.77 64.12
C GLU A 120 -19.37 41.38 65.36
N LYS A 121 -18.03 41.35 65.43
CA LYS A 121 -17.26 42.01 66.49
C LYS A 121 -17.53 43.53 66.51
N THR A 122 -17.43 44.20 65.37
CA THR A 122 -17.68 45.66 65.30
C THR A 122 -19.12 46.02 65.67
N GLU A 123 -20.10 45.20 65.32
CA GLU A 123 -21.51 45.41 65.67
C GLU A 123 -21.74 45.27 67.18
N VAL A 124 -21.14 44.25 67.81
CA VAL A 124 -21.22 44.04 69.26
C VAL A 124 -20.50 45.15 70.03
N GLU A 125 -19.34 45.61 69.56
CA GLU A 125 -18.64 46.76 70.13
C GLU A 125 -19.47 48.05 70.04
N GLN A 126 -20.12 48.29 68.89
CA GLN A 126 -21.03 49.41 68.74
C GLN A 126 -22.27 49.27 69.65
N ALA A 127 -22.83 48.07 69.80
CA ALA A 127 -23.94 47.81 70.71
C ALA A 127 -23.55 48.12 72.16
N LEU A 128 -22.35 47.71 72.58
CA LEU A 128 -21.80 48.04 73.90
C LEU A 128 -21.68 49.56 74.11
N LEU A 129 -21.19 50.29 73.09
CA LEU A 129 -21.11 51.76 73.16
C LEU A 129 -22.49 52.40 73.27
N ARG A 130 -23.47 51.94 72.47
CA ARG A 130 -24.86 52.44 72.53
C ARG A 130 -25.50 52.17 73.90
N ALA A 131 -25.40 50.94 74.41
CA ALA A 131 -25.91 50.55 75.72
C ALA A 131 -25.28 51.40 76.85
N LYS A 132 -23.97 51.66 76.77
CA LYS A 132 -23.29 52.58 77.69
C LYS A 132 -23.86 54.00 77.64
N THR A 133 -24.06 54.55 76.44
CA THR A 133 -24.64 55.90 76.30
C THR A 133 -26.07 56.00 76.81
N GLN A 134 -26.89 54.96 76.60
CA GLN A 134 -28.26 54.90 77.12
C GLN A 134 -28.27 54.85 78.64
N TRP A 135 -27.43 54.00 79.23
CA TRP A 135 -27.24 53.92 80.68
C TRP A 135 -26.84 55.27 81.29
N ASP A 136 -25.86 55.97 80.69
CA ASP A 136 -25.42 57.28 81.18
C ASP A 136 -26.56 58.32 81.11
N GLN A 137 -27.42 58.27 80.08
CA GLN A 137 -28.60 59.13 79.96
C GLN A 137 -29.67 58.81 81.00
N GLU A 138 -30.00 57.52 81.21
CA GLU A 138 -30.97 57.10 82.22
C GLU A 138 -30.50 57.45 83.63
N LYS A 139 -29.22 57.22 83.93
CA LYS A 139 -28.60 57.62 85.19
C LYS A 139 -28.72 59.13 85.41
N LEU A 140 -28.47 59.94 84.38
CA LEU A 140 -28.61 61.40 84.48
C LEU A 140 -30.08 61.81 84.72
N LYS A 141 -31.03 61.14 84.06
CA LYS A 141 -32.47 61.40 84.25
C LYS A 141 -32.91 61.07 85.68
N MET A 142 -32.58 59.89 86.18
CA MET A 142 -32.94 59.42 87.53
C MET A 142 -32.30 60.29 88.62
N THR A 143 -31.02 60.64 88.46
CA THR A 143 -30.36 61.56 89.40
C THR A 143 -30.97 62.95 89.39
N GLY A 144 -31.36 63.46 88.21
CA GLY A 144 -32.10 64.71 88.07
C GLY A 144 -33.47 64.67 88.76
N GLU A 145 -34.22 63.58 88.64
CA GLU A 145 -35.52 63.40 89.32
C GLU A 145 -35.35 63.30 90.85
N MET A 146 -34.34 62.58 91.34
CA MET A 146 -34.01 62.54 92.77
C MET A 146 -33.69 63.92 93.34
N VAL A 147 -32.89 64.72 92.62
CA VAL A 147 -32.57 66.10 93.02
C VAL A 147 -33.83 66.97 93.06
N LYS A 148 -34.72 66.85 92.07
CA LYS A 148 -36.01 67.57 92.05
C LYS A 148 -36.89 67.19 93.24
N LEU A 149 -37.01 65.91 93.56
CA LEU A 149 -37.79 65.43 94.71
C LEU A 149 -37.22 65.91 96.04
N ARG A 150 -35.88 65.90 96.20
CA ARG A 150 -35.21 66.44 97.39
C ARG A 150 -35.48 67.94 97.55
N ARG A 151 -35.36 68.71 96.47
CA ARG A 151 -35.64 70.15 96.47
C ARG A 151 -37.11 70.47 96.75
N ALA A 152 -38.04 69.69 96.20
CA ALA A 152 -39.47 69.85 96.48
C ALA A 152 -39.80 69.57 97.95
N ALA A 153 -39.17 68.55 98.56
CA ALA A 153 -39.32 68.25 99.98
C ALA A 153 -38.78 69.38 100.87
N GLU A 154 -37.67 70.02 100.48
CA GLU A 154 -37.09 71.18 101.15
C GLU A 154 -38.02 72.42 101.08
N ILE A 155 -38.59 72.71 99.90
CA ILE A 155 -39.53 73.82 99.70
C ILE A 155 -40.83 73.63 100.51
N MET A 156 -41.30 72.38 100.65
CA MET A 156 -42.52 72.06 101.42
C MET A 156 -42.32 72.18 102.95
N GLY A 157 -41.17 72.66 103.42
CA GLY A 157 -40.98 73.05 104.82
C GLY A 157 -41.01 71.89 105.81
N ARG A 158 -40.88 70.63 105.36
CA ARG A 158 -40.54 69.52 106.26
C ARG A 158 -39.08 69.69 106.65
N PRO A 159 -38.75 70.06 107.91
CA PRO A 159 -37.36 70.17 108.31
C PRO A 159 -36.71 68.80 108.14
N LEU A 160 -35.62 68.75 107.36
CA LEU A 160 -34.76 67.57 107.26
C LEU A 160 -34.37 67.15 108.69
N PRO A 161 -34.76 65.96 109.16
CA PRO A 161 -34.31 65.47 110.45
C PRO A 161 -32.80 65.32 110.36
N LYS A 162 -32.04 66.16 111.07
CA LYS A 162 -30.57 66.08 111.13
C LYS A 162 -30.06 64.87 111.93
N GLY A 163 -30.89 63.85 112.17
CA GLY A 163 -30.52 62.66 112.92
C GLY A 163 -31.24 61.42 112.40
N HIS A 164 -30.46 60.48 111.86
CA HIS A 164 -30.62 59.01 111.77
C HIS A 164 -32.02 58.34 111.80
N ALA A 165 -33.10 58.98 111.35
CA ALA A 165 -34.40 58.35 111.18
C ALA A 165 -34.70 58.14 109.68
N PRO A 166 -34.83 56.89 109.19
CA PRO A 166 -34.95 56.57 107.78
C PRO A 166 -36.40 56.63 107.29
N GLU A 167 -37.12 57.72 107.56
CA GLU A 167 -38.34 58.03 106.78
C GLU A 167 -37.94 58.78 105.51
N LEU A 168 -37.10 58.13 104.70
CA LEU A 168 -36.88 58.51 103.31
C LEU A 168 -38.23 58.47 102.61
N ASN A 169 -38.58 59.57 101.93
CA ASN A 169 -39.74 59.66 101.06
C ASN A 169 -39.81 58.38 100.19
N PRO A 170 -40.89 57.59 100.25
CA PRO A 170 -40.96 56.27 99.60
C PRO A 170 -40.60 56.34 98.12
N LYS A 171 -40.95 57.45 97.45
CA LYS A 171 -40.59 57.68 96.04
C LYS A 171 -39.08 57.78 95.80
N VAL A 172 -38.31 58.34 96.74
CA VAL A 172 -36.85 58.41 96.62
C VAL A 172 -36.24 57.01 96.79
N ARG A 173 -36.77 56.22 97.73
CA ARG A 173 -36.35 54.84 97.94
C ARG A 173 -36.67 53.95 96.74
N ASP A 174 -37.84 54.13 96.14
CA ASP A 174 -38.23 53.42 94.91
C ASP A 174 -37.32 53.78 93.73
N LEU A 175 -36.96 55.06 93.55
CA LEU A 175 -36.00 55.48 92.52
C LEU A 175 -34.58 54.96 92.79
N GLU A 176 -34.15 54.90 94.06
CA GLU A 176 -32.86 54.31 94.45
C GLU A 176 -32.83 52.81 94.18
N ASN A 177 -33.90 52.09 94.48
CA ASN A 177 -34.05 50.68 94.14
C ASN A 177 -34.03 50.47 92.62
N GLN A 178 -34.78 51.28 91.85
CA GLN A 178 -34.77 51.23 90.39
C GLN A 178 -33.38 51.52 89.81
N LEU A 179 -32.64 52.48 90.37
CA LEU A 179 -31.27 52.77 89.94
C LEU A 179 -30.33 51.59 90.21
N ASN A 180 -30.47 50.93 91.36
CA ASN A 180 -29.68 49.75 91.71
C ASN A 180 -30.03 48.56 90.81
N ASP A 181 -31.31 48.32 90.55
CA ASP A 181 -31.78 47.26 89.65
C ASP A 181 -31.29 47.50 88.22
N ASN A 182 -31.39 48.73 87.71
CA ASN A 182 -30.90 49.04 86.37
C ASN A 182 -29.36 48.97 86.31
N LEU A 183 -28.64 49.34 87.38
CA LEU A 183 -27.18 49.17 87.44
C LEU A 183 -26.80 47.69 87.42
N ALA A 184 -27.54 46.84 88.14
CA ALA A 184 -27.33 45.39 88.11
C ALA A 184 -27.62 44.81 86.72
N GLN A 185 -28.70 45.25 86.06
CA GLN A 185 -29.01 44.85 84.68
C GLN A 185 -27.93 45.29 83.69
N TRP A 186 -27.46 46.55 83.77
CA TRP A 186 -26.38 47.05 82.93
C TRP A 186 -25.07 46.30 83.16
N ASN A 187 -24.71 45.99 84.42
CA ASN A 187 -23.54 45.19 84.71
C ASN A 187 -23.65 43.78 84.10
N ALA A 188 -24.81 43.14 84.22
CA ALA A 188 -25.06 41.83 83.63
C ALA A 188 -24.99 41.87 82.09
N GLU A 189 -25.54 42.90 81.44
CA GLU A 189 -25.45 43.08 80.00
C GLU A 189 -24.02 43.37 79.54
N ARG A 190 -23.31 44.24 80.25
CA ARG A 190 -21.89 44.52 80.00
C ARG A 190 -21.04 43.26 80.11
N GLU A 191 -21.23 42.45 81.14
CA GLU A 191 -20.53 41.17 81.31
C GLU A 191 -20.83 40.21 80.16
N ARG A 192 -22.10 40.10 79.74
CA ARG A 192 -22.49 39.28 78.57
C ARG A 192 -21.82 39.76 77.28
N LEU A 193 -21.81 41.07 77.02
CA LEU A 193 -21.18 41.63 75.82
C LEU A 193 -19.66 41.45 75.85
N ILE A 194 -19.02 41.64 77.00
CA ILE A 194 -17.57 41.38 77.15
C ILE A 194 -17.25 39.90 76.91
N ALA A 195 -18.03 38.98 77.48
CA ALA A 195 -17.86 37.55 77.24
C ALA A 195 -18.05 37.19 75.75
N HIS A 196 -19.00 37.85 75.07
CA HIS A 196 -19.20 37.66 73.64
C HIS A 196 -18.01 38.17 72.81
N ILE A 197 -17.46 39.34 73.14
CA ILE A 197 -16.25 39.89 72.50
C ILE A 197 -15.06 38.93 72.69
N GLN A 198 -14.85 38.43 73.92
CA GLN A 198 -13.78 37.46 74.20
C GLN A 198 -13.92 36.19 73.37
N LYS A 199 -15.14 35.65 73.25
CA LYS A 199 -15.42 34.48 72.41
C LYS A 199 -15.11 34.75 70.93
N LEU A 200 -15.48 35.92 70.40
CA LEU A 200 -15.16 36.30 69.02
C LEU A 200 -13.65 36.51 68.80
N GLU A 201 -12.93 36.98 69.81
CA GLU A 201 -11.47 37.10 69.75
C GLU A 201 -10.78 35.74 69.76
N GLU A 202 -11.27 34.79 70.55
CA GLU A 202 -10.77 33.41 70.56
C GLU A 202 -11.01 32.72 69.21
N THR A 203 -12.21 32.85 68.63
CA THR A 203 -12.50 32.28 67.31
C THR A 203 -11.66 32.97 66.22
N SER A 204 -11.46 34.28 66.28
CA SER A 204 -10.56 34.99 65.36
C SER A 204 -9.12 34.47 65.45
N ARG A 205 -8.59 34.27 66.66
CA ARG A 205 -7.24 33.72 66.86
C ARG A 205 -7.13 32.30 66.32
N HIS A 206 -8.17 31.48 66.52
CA HIS A 206 -8.22 30.13 65.98
C HIS A 206 -8.15 30.14 64.44
N TRP A 207 -8.99 30.95 63.78
CA TRP A 207 -8.94 31.08 62.32
C TRP A 207 -7.60 31.62 61.80
N ASP A 208 -6.96 32.55 62.52
CA ASP A 208 -5.62 33.02 62.17
C ASP A 208 -4.56 31.92 62.26
N THR A 209 -4.65 31.03 63.26
CA THR A 209 -3.75 29.88 63.35
C THR A 209 -3.95 28.89 62.20
N GLU A 210 -5.20 28.59 61.84
CA GLU A 210 -5.49 27.70 60.71
C GLU A 210 -5.03 28.31 59.38
N ARG A 211 -5.22 29.62 59.19
CA ARG A 211 -4.72 30.34 58.02
C ARG A 211 -3.20 30.22 57.88
N ARG A 212 -2.45 30.37 58.98
CA ARG A 212 -0.98 30.20 58.95
C ARG A 212 -0.59 28.77 58.59
N GLN A 213 -1.24 27.77 59.18
CA GLN A 213 -0.99 26.36 58.86
C GLN A 213 -1.26 26.05 57.39
N LEU A 214 -2.38 26.55 56.83
CA LEU A 214 -2.68 26.39 55.41
C LEU A 214 -1.66 27.08 54.51
N HIS A 215 -1.15 28.24 54.92
CA HIS A 215 -0.11 28.95 54.18
C HIS A 215 1.22 28.17 54.18
N ASP A 216 1.60 27.62 55.33
CA ASP A 216 2.79 26.76 55.46
C ASP A 216 2.65 25.49 54.59
N HIS A 217 1.49 24.84 54.61
CA HIS A 217 1.20 23.68 53.74
C HIS A 217 1.22 24.04 52.26
N ALA A 218 0.68 25.20 51.87
CA ALA A 218 0.74 25.68 50.49
C ALA A 218 2.19 25.93 50.05
N GLY A 219 3.03 26.50 50.92
CA GLY A 219 4.46 26.67 50.67
C GLY A 219 5.20 25.34 50.48
N GLN A 220 4.93 24.36 51.35
CA GLN A 220 5.49 23.00 51.22
C GLN A 220 5.08 22.33 49.91
N LEU A 221 3.80 22.44 49.51
CA LEU A 221 3.29 21.89 48.26
C LEU A 221 3.97 22.54 47.04
N GLN A 222 4.15 23.85 47.06
CA GLN A 222 4.85 24.58 46.00
C GLN A 222 6.31 24.15 45.87
N GLN A 223 7.00 23.97 47.00
CA GLN A 223 8.39 23.47 47.00
C GLN A 223 8.47 22.03 46.46
N ALA A 224 7.56 21.15 46.87
CA ALA A 224 7.49 19.78 46.37
C ALA A 224 7.20 19.74 44.87
N TYR A 225 6.34 20.63 44.36
CA TYR A 225 6.06 20.78 42.94
C TYR A 225 7.31 21.19 42.15
N ILE A 226 8.05 22.20 42.62
CA ILE A 226 9.30 22.64 41.98
C ILE A 226 10.33 21.50 41.96
N GLN A 227 10.47 20.76 43.06
CA GLN A 227 11.36 19.60 43.12
C GLN A 227 10.94 18.47 42.17
N ALA A 228 9.65 18.18 42.08
CA ALA A 228 9.12 17.19 41.16
C ALA A 228 9.38 17.60 39.70
N GLN A 229 9.15 18.87 39.36
CA GLN A 229 9.43 19.41 38.03
C GLN A 229 10.92 19.32 37.68
N ALA A 230 11.82 19.67 38.60
CA ALA A 230 13.26 19.54 38.41
C ALA A 230 13.67 18.07 38.20
N LYS A 231 13.09 17.13 38.95
CA LYS A 231 13.31 15.69 38.75
C LYS A 231 12.84 15.23 37.39
N THR A 232 11.65 15.65 36.94
CA THR A 232 11.13 15.31 35.60
C THR A 232 12.06 15.83 34.51
N GLN A 233 12.53 17.07 34.60
CA GLN A 233 13.49 17.63 33.64
C GLN A 233 14.82 16.88 33.65
N ALA A 234 15.32 16.47 34.83
CA ALA A 234 16.53 15.66 34.94
C ALA A 234 16.35 14.27 34.32
N TYR A 235 15.18 13.64 34.49
CA TYR A 235 14.87 12.38 33.80
C TYR A 235 14.75 12.57 32.29
N GLU A 236 14.17 13.68 31.82
CA GLU A 236 14.09 13.99 30.39
C GLU A 236 15.48 14.24 29.78
N SER A 237 16.36 14.99 30.47
CA SER A 237 17.73 15.21 30.01
C SER A 237 18.53 13.92 30.02
N ALA A 238 18.43 13.11 31.08
CA ALA A 238 19.07 11.80 31.15
C ALA A 238 18.54 10.86 30.06
N ALA A 239 17.22 10.84 29.81
CA ALA A 239 16.65 10.04 28.73
C ALA A 239 17.16 10.48 27.34
N ARG A 240 17.36 11.78 27.13
CA ARG A 240 17.97 12.31 25.89
C ARG A 240 19.44 11.94 25.75
N GLU A 241 20.22 12.02 26.83
CA GLU A 241 21.65 11.68 26.83
C GLU A 241 21.91 10.18 26.72
N THR A 242 21.00 9.34 27.25
CA THR A 242 21.17 7.89 27.32
C THR A 242 20.55 7.14 26.13
N ASN A 243 20.17 7.81 25.03
CA ASN A 243 19.68 7.17 23.82
C ASN A 243 20.76 7.08 22.73
N PRO A 244 21.76 6.18 22.82
CA PRO A 244 22.61 5.83 21.68
C PRO A 244 21.78 5.28 20.51
N SER A 245 20.56 4.82 20.80
CA SER A 245 19.54 4.43 19.83
C SER A 245 19.10 5.59 18.93
N GLU A 246 19.00 6.83 19.41
CA GLU A 246 18.62 7.97 18.55
C GLU A 246 19.75 8.33 17.58
N ALA A 247 21.01 8.30 18.05
CA ALA A 247 22.17 8.50 17.19
C ALA A 247 22.28 7.38 16.14
N GLN A 248 22.08 6.12 16.55
CA GLN A 248 22.03 4.97 15.64
C GLN A 248 20.86 5.06 14.65
N LEU A 249 19.67 5.47 15.09
CA LEU A 249 18.52 5.71 14.21
C LEU A 249 18.82 6.84 13.22
N GLY A 250 19.50 7.89 13.65
CA GLY A 250 19.97 8.96 12.78
C GLY A 250 20.95 8.47 11.72
N GLN A 251 21.91 7.61 12.09
CA GLN A 251 22.85 6.97 11.17
C GLN A 251 22.13 6.02 10.19
N LEU A 252 21.30 5.12 10.68
CA LEU A 252 20.50 4.20 9.85
C LEU A 252 19.58 4.95 8.89
N ASN A 253 18.99 6.07 9.31
CA ASN A 253 18.16 6.88 8.42
C ASN A 253 19.00 7.59 7.34
N LYS A 254 20.21 8.05 7.66
CA LYS A 254 21.15 8.58 6.66
C LYS A 254 21.60 7.51 5.67
N GLU A 255 21.92 6.31 6.16
CA GLU A 255 22.28 5.16 5.31
C GLU A 255 21.11 4.77 4.41
N ARG A 256 19.89 4.68 4.95
CA ARG A 256 18.68 4.43 4.17
C ARG A 256 18.49 5.46 3.06
N GLN A 257 18.66 6.75 3.38
CA GLN A 257 18.57 7.82 2.38
C GLN A 257 19.68 7.72 1.32
N ALA A 258 20.91 7.37 1.71
CA ALA A 258 22.01 7.17 0.78
C ALA A 258 21.74 6.02 -0.20
N VAL A 259 21.30 4.87 0.31
CA VAL A 259 20.91 3.70 -0.52
C VAL A 259 19.73 4.05 -1.44
N GLN A 260 18.75 4.82 -0.93
CA GLN A 260 17.62 5.25 -1.75
C GLN A 260 18.05 6.17 -2.90
N ARG A 261 19.00 7.08 -2.68
CA ARG A 261 19.58 7.91 -3.76
C ARG A 261 20.35 7.07 -4.77
N GLN A 262 21.19 6.14 -4.31
CA GLN A 262 21.91 5.22 -5.19
C GLN A 262 20.95 4.40 -6.06
N PHE A 263 19.82 3.95 -5.50
CA PHE A 263 18.79 3.24 -6.26
C PHE A 263 18.12 4.13 -7.31
N GLN A 264 17.82 5.38 -6.97
CA GLN A 264 17.25 6.34 -7.94
C GLN A 264 18.24 6.66 -9.07
N GLU A 265 19.51 6.87 -8.75
CA GLU A 265 20.57 7.11 -9.72
C GLU A 265 20.75 5.90 -10.65
N ALA A 266 20.85 4.68 -10.09
CA ALA A 266 20.94 3.45 -10.87
C ALA A 266 19.72 3.25 -11.79
N ARG A 267 18.52 3.60 -11.32
CA ARG A 267 17.30 3.56 -12.14
C ARG A 267 17.37 4.54 -13.31
N ILE A 268 17.82 5.77 -13.08
CA ILE A 268 17.98 6.79 -14.14
C ILE A 268 18.98 6.31 -15.20
N VAL A 269 20.12 5.75 -14.78
CA VAL A 269 21.14 5.20 -15.69
C VAL A 269 20.55 4.04 -16.51
N TRP A 270 19.86 3.11 -15.86
CA TRP A 270 19.23 1.98 -16.55
C TRP A 270 18.16 2.41 -17.56
N ASP A 271 17.31 3.38 -17.19
CA ASP A 271 16.30 3.94 -18.09
C ASP A 271 16.95 4.65 -19.30
N ALA A 272 18.08 5.33 -19.09
CA ALA A 272 18.85 5.96 -20.17
C ALA A 272 19.45 4.93 -21.14
N GLU A 273 20.10 3.89 -20.63
CA GLU A 273 20.65 2.78 -21.44
C GLU A 273 19.55 2.06 -22.22
N ARG A 274 18.40 1.80 -21.58
CA ARG A 274 17.24 1.19 -22.22
C ARG A 274 16.73 2.02 -23.39
N ASN A 275 16.65 3.34 -23.23
CA ASN A 275 16.23 4.25 -24.30
C ASN A 275 17.24 4.31 -25.45
N GLU A 276 18.54 4.27 -25.13
CA GLU A 276 19.59 4.20 -26.14
C GLU A 276 19.50 2.91 -26.96
N LEU A 277 19.40 1.75 -26.30
CA LEU A 277 19.25 0.45 -26.96
C LEU A 277 17.98 0.38 -27.81
N ASN A 278 16.85 0.90 -27.31
CA ASN A 278 15.62 1.01 -28.10
C ASN A 278 15.82 1.87 -29.35
N SER A 279 16.54 2.98 -29.24
CA SER A 279 16.86 3.85 -30.38
C SER A 279 17.76 3.14 -31.39
N GLN A 280 18.72 2.33 -30.93
CA GLN A 280 19.57 1.51 -31.80
C GLN A 280 18.76 0.41 -32.51
N ILE A 281 17.87 -0.29 -31.79
CA ILE A 281 16.96 -1.29 -32.36
C ILE A 281 16.09 -0.64 -33.46
N GLU A 282 15.57 0.55 -33.22
CA GLU A 282 14.73 1.24 -34.19
C GLU A 282 15.50 1.66 -35.44
N ARG A 283 16.75 2.15 -35.28
CA ARG A 283 17.65 2.42 -36.42
C ARG A 283 17.94 1.15 -37.23
N LEU A 284 18.23 0.04 -36.57
CA LEU A 284 18.49 -1.25 -37.23
C LEU A 284 17.24 -1.76 -37.95
N ARG A 285 16.04 -1.63 -37.37
CA ARG A 285 14.77 -1.94 -38.03
C ARG A 285 14.55 -1.11 -39.28
N GLN A 286 14.78 0.20 -39.21
CA GLN A 286 14.68 1.09 -40.37
C GLN A 286 15.71 0.74 -41.46
N GLN A 287 16.94 0.38 -41.08
CA GLN A 287 17.95 -0.10 -42.03
C GLN A 287 17.52 -1.40 -42.70
N LEU A 288 17.02 -2.37 -41.94
CA LEU A 288 16.50 -3.63 -42.47
C LEU A 288 15.30 -3.39 -43.40
N GLN A 289 14.39 -2.49 -43.05
CA GLN A 289 13.25 -2.12 -43.88
C GLN A 289 13.70 -1.48 -45.21
N ARG A 290 14.66 -0.56 -45.17
CA ARG A 290 15.23 0.02 -46.39
C ARG A 290 15.92 -1.03 -47.26
N MET A 291 16.64 -1.97 -46.65
CA MET A 291 17.25 -3.09 -47.37
C MET A 291 16.23 -4.06 -47.96
N SER A 292 15.10 -4.31 -47.28
CA SER A 292 14.03 -5.13 -47.85
C SER A 292 13.34 -4.40 -49.00
N GLU A 293 13.08 -3.09 -48.88
CA GLU A 293 12.51 -2.28 -49.95
C GLU A 293 13.43 -2.21 -51.18
N THR A 294 14.75 -2.04 -50.98
CA THR A 294 15.70 -2.08 -52.11
C THR A 294 15.79 -3.47 -52.71
N ARG A 295 15.80 -4.54 -51.90
CA ARG A 295 15.78 -5.92 -52.39
C ARG A 295 14.51 -6.22 -53.20
N GLU A 296 13.35 -5.75 -52.75
CA GLU A 296 12.09 -5.91 -53.48
C GLU A 296 12.09 -5.12 -54.79
N ARG A 297 12.62 -3.89 -54.80
CA ARG A 297 12.77 -3.10 -56.03
C ARG A 297 13.69 -3.80 -57.04
N VAL A 298 14.89 -4.21 -56.62
CA VAL A 298 15.83 -4.94 -57.47
C VAL A 298 15.21 -6.26 -57.95
N SER A 299 14.51 -6.98 -57.07
CA SER A 299 13.83 -8.23 -57.46
C SER A 299 12.72 -7.98 -58.49
N LYS A 300 11.94 -6.89 -58.35
CA LYS A 300 10.92 -6.51 -59.34
C LYS A 300 11.55 -6.11 -60.67
N GLU A 301 12.58 -5.29 -60.65
CA GLU A 301 13.33 -4.88 -61.84
C GLU A 301 13.91 -6.09 -62.60
N VAL A 302 14.49 -7.06 -61.88
CA VAL A 302 15.01 -8.31 -62.48
C VAL A 302 13.88 -9.14 -63.10
N VAL A 303 12.75 -9.28 -62.41
CA VAL A 303 11.57 -10.01 -62.94
C VAL A 303 11.00 -9.31 -64.17
N ASP A 304 10.91 -7.98 -64.17
CA ASP A 304 10.43 -7.19 -65.31
C ASP A 304 11.39 -7.28 -66.50
N GLN A 305 12.71 -7.24 -66.27
CA GLN A 305 13.71 -7.46 -67.32
C GLN A 305 13.62 -8.86 -67.92
N LEU A 306 13.50 -9.90 -67.09
CA LEU A 306 13.29 -11.27 -67.55
C LEU A 306 12.00 -11.37 -68.38
N ARG A 307 10.91 -10.76 -67.93
CA ARG A 307 9.64 -10.75 -68.66
C ARG A 307 9.78 -10.07 -70.02
N GLN A 308 10.47 -8.92 -70.10
CA GLN A 308 10.75 -8.24 -71.36
C GLN A 308 11.61 -9.09 -72.30
N GLN A 309 12.64 -9.75 -71.78
CA GLN A 309 13.48 -10.67 -72.59
C GLN A 309 12.69 -11.86 -73.13
N TYR A 310 11.79 -12.45 -72.34
CA TYR A 310 10.93 -13.53 -72.80
C TYR A 310 9.92 -13.05 -73.85
N GLU A 311 9.30 -11.89 -73.65
CA GLU A 311 8.37 -11.29 -74.61
C GLU A 311 9.07 -10.99 -75.94
N GLN A 312 10.30 -10.45 -75.90
CA GLN A 312 11.11 -10.20 -77.08
C GLN A 312 11.44 -11.51 -77.82
N ARG A 313 11.95 -12.53 -77.11
CA ARG A 313 12.24 -13.83 -77.73
C ARG A 313 10.99 -14.50 -78.30
N LEU A 314 9.84 -14.34 -77.65
CA LEU A 314 8.56 -14.85 -78.14
C LEU A 314 8.16 -14.14 -79.44
N GLN A 315 8.32 -12.82 -79.52
CA GLN A 315 8.07 -12.05 -80.75
C GLN A 315 9.02 -12.44 -81.88
N GLU A 316 10.32 -12.60 -81.61
CA GLU A 316 11.31 -13.09 -82.58
C GLU A 316 10.94 -14.49 -83.09
N ALA A 317 10.56 -15.40 -82.19
CA ALA A 317 10.12 -16.75 -82.56
C ALA A 317 8.83 -16.73 -83.40
N ILE A 318 7.88 -15.83 -83.11
CA ILE A 318 6.67 -15.62 -83.92
C ILE A 318 7.05 -15.11 -85.32
N GLN A 319 7.99 -14.16 -85.43
CA GLN A 319 8.47 -13.65 -86.72
C GLN A 319 9.16 -14.74 -87.53
N GLN A 320 10.08 -15.50 -86.93
CA GLN A 320 10.75 -16.63 -87.58
C GLN A 320 9.74 -17.70 -88.03
N LYS A 321 8.77 -18.05 -87.17
CA LYS A 321 7.69 -18.97 -87.54
C LYS A 321 6.86 -18.44 -88.72
N THR A 322 6.63 -17.13 -88.78
CA THR A 322 5.90 -16.49 -89.90
C THR A 322 6.71 -16.51 -91.18
N GLN A 323 8.01 -16.21 -91.12
CA GLN A 323 8.93 -16.31 -92.26
C GLN A 323 9.01 -17.74 -92.79
N LEU A 324 9.24 -18.72 -91.91
CA LEU A 324 9.25 -20.13 -92.28
C LEU A 324 7.90 -20.58 -92.86
N ALA A 325 6.77 -20.09 -92.33
CA ALA A 325 5.46 -20.38 -92.90
C ALA A 325 5.30 -19.80 -94.31
N GLN A 326 5.81 -18.59 -94.57
CA GLN A 326 5.82 -17.96 -95.89
C GLN A 326 6.75 -18.70 -96.87
N GLU A 327 7.94 -19.10 -96.42
CA GLU A 327 8.89 -19.91 -97.19
C GLU A 327 8.31 -21.30 -97.51
N LEU A 328 7.66 -21.95 -96.55
CA LEU A 328 6.96 -23.21 -96.78
C LEU A 328 5.79 -23.03 -97.75
N GLN A 329 5.03 -21.94 -97.64
CA GLN A 329 3.95 -21.64 -98.57
C GLN A 329 4.48 -21.41 -99.99
N SER A 330 5.57 -20.66 -100.16
CA SER A 330 6.18 -20.43 -101.47
C SER A 330 6.81 -21.70 -102.04
N ALA A 331 7.51 -22.48 -101.22
CA ALA A 331 8.04 -23.78 -101.61
C ALA A 331 6.91 -24.76 -101.98
N SER A 332 5.81 -24.75 -101.24
CA SER A 332 4.61 -25.54 -101.56
C SER A 332 4.02 -25.11 -102.89
N GLN A 333 3.91 -23.81 -103.18
CA GLN A 333 3.46 -23.30 -104.48
C GLN A 333 4.40 -23.71 -105.62
N LEU A 334 5.72 -23.66 -105.40
CA LEU A 334 6.72 -24.12 -106.37
C LEU A 334 6.61 -25.63 -106.62
N LEU A 335 6.47 -26.43 -105.57
CA LEU A 335 6.27 -27.88 -105.68
C LEU A 335 4.94 -28.23 -106.32
N GLU A 336 3.89 -27.46 -106.08
CA GLU A 336 2.59 -27.65 -106.72
C GLU A 336 2.64 -27.25 -108.20
N ALA A 337 3.38 -26.20 -108.54
CA ALA A 337 3.69 -25.85 -109.92
C ALA A 337 4.55 -26.94 -110.61
N GLU A 338 5.58 -27.44 -109.95
CA GLU A 338 6.40 -28.56 -110.46
C GLU A 338 5.62 -29.87 -110.49
N ARG A 339 4.68 -30.13 -109.57
CA ARG A 339 3.77 -31.28 -109.65
C ARG A 339 2.74 -31.10 -110.73
N ALA A 340 2.26 -29.90 -111.02
CA ALA A 340 1.42 -29.65 -112.19
C ALA A 340 2.23 -29.87 -113.48
N ARG A 341 3.51 -29.47 -113.50
CA ARG A 341 4.44 -29.66 -114.61
C ARG A 341 4.84 -31.12 -114.80
N LEU A 342 5.13 -31.83 -113.71
CA LEU A 342 5.42 -33.24 -113.67
C LEU A 342 4.16 -34.06 -113.90
N SER A 343 2.98 -33.68 -113.42
CA SER A 343 1.71 -34.31 -113.79
C SER A 343 1.40 -34.12 -115.27
N ALA A 344 1.79 -32.98 -115.86
CA ALA A 344 1.73 -32.76 -117.30
C ALA A 344 2.83 -33.53 -118.08
N ALA A 345 3.93 -33.92 -117.42
CA ALA A 345 5.00 -34.78 -117.98
C ALA A 345 4.83 -36.28 -117.66
N HIS A 346 4.03 -36.63 -116.65
CA HIS A 346 3.81 -37.98 -116.12
C HIS A 346 2.54 -38.62 -116.70
N THR A 347 1.77 -37.85 -117.49
CA THR A 347 0.90 -38.40 -118.53
C THR A 347 1.67 -38.84 -119.79
N SER A 348 3.01 -38.69 -119.82
CA SER A 348 3.86 -39.03 -120.98
C SER A 348 5.21 -39.67 -120.65
N SER A 349 5.39 -40.26 -119.46
CA SER A 349 6.54 -41.13 -119.16
C SER A 349 6.21 -42.15 -118.07
N GLY A 350 5.52 -43.20 -118.50
CA GLY A 350 5.51 -44.47 -117.79
C GLY A 350 6.88 -45.14 -117.93
N ALA A 351 7.76 -44.87 -116.98
CA ALA A 351 8.94 -45.69 -116.72
C ALA A 351 8.70 -46.41 -115.39
N GLY A 352 7.77 -47.37 -115.42
CA GLY A 352 7.71 -48.39 -114.38
C GLY A 352 9.03 -49.13 -114.40
N LEU A 353 9.68 -49.21 -113.24
CA LEU A 353 10.86 -50.03 -113.04
C LEU A 353 10.55 -51.45 -113.52
N ASP A 354 11.31 -51.92 -114.51
CA ASP A 354 11.15 -53.26 -115.09
C ASP A 354 11.37 -54.31 -113.97
N PRO A 355 10.32 -55.00 -113.51
CA PRO A 355 10.41 -55.92 -112.38
C PRO A 355 11.36 -57.08 -112.67
N ASP A 356 11.57 -57.42 -113.95
CA ASP A 356 12.45 -58.50 -114.36
C ASP A 356 13.93 -58.10 -114.23
N ALA A 357 14.26 -56.83 -114.50
CA ALA A 357 15.60 -56.30 -114.29
C ALA A 357 15.98 -56.24 -112.79
N ILE A 358 15.01 -55.89 -111.93
CA ILE A 358 15.24 -55.90 -110.47
C ILE A 358 15.35 -57.33 -109.94
N ALA A 359 14.53 -58.27 -110.44
CA ALA A 359 14.62 -59.68 -110.05
C ALA A 359 15.96 -60.32 -110.47
N ALA A 360 16.49 -59.92 -111.63
CA ALA A 360 17.82 -60.33 -112.09
C ALA A 360 18.93 -59.79 -111.17
N GLU A 361 18.83 -58.53 -110.75
CA GLU A 361 19.80 -57.90 -109.86
C GLU A 361 19.78 -58.49 -108.44
N VAL A 362 18.59 -58.78 -107.90
CA VAL A 362 18.42 -59.51 -106.64
C VAL A 362 19.10 -60.88 -106.72
N SER A 363 18.84 -61.64 -107.78
CA SER A 363 19.46 -62.96 -107.99
C SER A 363 20.98 -62.88 -108.11
N ARG A 364 21.49 -61.85 -108.79
CA ARG A 364 22.94 -61.60 -108.95
C ARG A 364 23.61 -61.32 -107.60
N VAL A 365 23.01 -60.44 -106.79
CA VAL A 365 23.53 -60.05 -105.47
C VAL A 365 23.46 -61.21 -104.48
N GLU A 366 22.38 -62.00 -104.49
CA GLU A 366 22.25 -63.22 -103.69
C GLU A 366 23.30 -64.29 -104.05
N GLY A 367 23.63 -64.41 -105.34
CA GLY A 367 24.71 -65.28 -105.82
C GLY A 367 26.08 -64.85 -105.28
N MET A 368 26.39 -63.55 -105.35
CA MET A 368 27.65 -62.99 -104.81
C MET A 368 27.73 -63.14 -103.28
N LEU A 369 26.63 -62.94 -102.56
CA LEU A 369 26.55 -63.16 -101.12
C LEU A 369 26.84 -64.63 -100.76
N SER A 370 26.27 -65.58 -101.51
CA SER A 370 26.49 -67.01 -101.29
C SER A 370 27.95 -67.41 -101.52
N GLU A 371 28.60 -66.87 -102.55
CA GLU A 371 30.02 -67.10 -102.83
C GLU A 371 30.92 -66.55 -101.71
N ILE A 372 30.64 -65.32 -101.25
CA ILE A 372 31.38 -64.69 -100.15
C ILE A 372 31.22 -65.47 -98.84
N ILE A 373 30.02 -65.97 -98.54
CA ILE A 373 29.78 -66.82 -97.35
C ILE A 373 30.58 -68.12 -97.45
N GLY A 374 30.63 -68.76 -98.62
CA GLY A 374 31.45 -69.96 -98.83
C GLY A 374 32.95 -69.74 -98.58
N VAL A 375 33.48 -68.56 -98.90
CA VAL A 375 34.87 -68.17 -98.58
C VAL A 375 35.07 -67.91 -97.09
N ILE A 376 34.07 -67.35 -96.41
CA ILE A 376 34.11 -67.08 -94.96
C ILE A 376 34.07 -68.38 -94.15
N ASP A 377 33.26 -69.35 -94.57
CA ASP A 377 33.04 -70.61 -93.84
C ASP A 377 34.13 -71.67 -94.09
N ASN A 378 35.04 -71.44 -95.05
CA ASN A 378 36.17 -72.33 -95.31
C ASN A 378 37.27 -72.12 -94.23
N PRO A 379 37.53 -73.13 -93.37
CA PRO A 379 38.46 -73.01 -92.24
C PRO A 379 39.93 -72.83 -92.65
N ASP A 380 40.27 -73.13 -93.91
CA ASP A 380 41.63 -72.95 -94.46
C ASP A 380 41.88 -71.52 -94.99
N THR A 381 40.87 -70.64 -94.91
CA THR A 381 40.97 -69.25 -95.38
C THR A 381 41.63 -68.36 -94.34
N ASP A 382 42.65 -67.59 -94.74
CA ASP A 382 43.32 -66.63 -93.86
C ASP A 382 42.32 -65.65 -93.22
N LEU A 383 42.46 -65.43 -91.90
CA LEU A 383 41.59 -64.53 -91.13
C LEU A 383 41.49 -63.12 -91.73
N SER A 384 42.56 -62.62 -92.36
CA SER A 384 42.58 -61.32 -93.03
C SER A 384 41.68 -61.24 -94.28
N THR A 385 41.45 -62.38 -94.93
CA THR A 385 40.53 -62.52 -96.06
C THR A 385 39.10 -62.63 -95.56
N VAL A 386 38.88 -63.37 -94.47
CA VAL A 386 37.58 -63.49 -93.80
C VAL A 386 37.05 -62.13 -93.34
N ILE A 387 37.89 -61.28 -92.73
CA ILE A 387 37.49 -59.94 -92.28
C ILE A 387 37.09 -59.06 -93.48
N ARG A 388 37.87 -59.06 -94.56
CA ARG A 388 37.54 -58.29 -95.78
C ARG A 388 36.23 -58.76 -96.41
N LYS A 389 36.04 -60.07 -96.51
CA LYS A 389 34.83 -60.69 -97.06
C LYS A 389 33.60 -60.44 -96.17
N ASN A 390 33.76 -60.34 -94.86
CA ASN A 390 32.67 -59.96 -93.94
C ASN A 390 32.19 -58.52 -94.15
N VAL A 391 33.10 -57.58 -94.45
CA VAL A 391 32.71 -56.20 -94.78
C VAL A 391 31.96 -56.16 -96.11
N GLU A 392 32.49 -56.82 -97.13
CA GLU A 392 31.86 -56.93 -98.45
C GLU A 392 30.46 -57.59 -98.37
N LYS A 393 30.31 -58.62 -97.52
CA LYS A 393 29.01 -59.22 -97.20
C LYS A 393 28.04 -58.20 -96.61
N ALA A 394 28.48 -57.40 -95.63
CA ALA A 394 27.60 -56.42 -94.98
C ALA A 394 27.15 -55.31 -95.94
N GLU A 395 28.02 -54.89 -96.86
CA GLU A 395 27.70 -53.91 -97.89
C GLU A 395 26.67 -54.47 -98.89
N LEU A 396 26.84 -55.71 -99.34
CA LEU A 396 25.89 -56.36 -100.24
C LEU A 396 24.54 -56.64 -99.56
N ASP A 397 24.53 -57.05 -98.29
CA ASP A 397 23.30 -57.22 -97.49
C ASP A 397 22.54 -55.89 -97.34
N ALA A 398 23.24 -54.77 -97.11
CA ALA A 398 22.63 -53.46 -97.03
C ALA A 398 22.06 -52.99 -98.37
N TYR A 399 22.78 -53.26 -99.47
CA TYR A 399 22.33 -52.97 -100.82
C TYR A 399 21.09 -53.78 -101.20
N LEU A 400 21.09 -55.09 -100.92
CA LEU A 400 19.95 -55.98 -101.15
C LEU A 400 18.71 -55.53 -100.36
N ARG A 401 18.88 -55.15 -99.08
CA ARG A 401 17.80 -54.58 -98.27
C ARG A 401 17.25 -53.29 -98.87
N GLY A 402 18.11 -52.44 -99.44
CA GLY A 402 17.71 -51.24 -100.17
C GLY A 402 16.83 -51.56 -101.39
N ILE A 403 17.22 -52.56 -102.19
CA ILE A 403 16.45 -53.01 -103.36
C ILE A 403 15.12 -53.66 -102.94
N LEU A 404 15.11 -54.48 -101.89
CA LEU A 404 13.88 -55.09 -101.38
C LEU A 404 12.91 -54.06 -100.80
N PHE A 405 13.44 -53.01 -100.14
CA PHE A 405 12.66 -51.89 -99.64
C PHE A 405 11.98 -51.10 -100.76
N THR A 406 12.68 -50.85 -101.87
CA THR A 406 12.07 -50.18 -103.04
C THR A 406 11.01 -51.04 -103.73
N LEU A 407 11.10 -52.36 -103.62
CA LEU A 407 10.07 -53.32 -104.05
C LEU A 407 8.92 -53.51 -103.05
N GLY A 408 9.00 -52.93 -101.84
CA GLY A 408 8.00 -53.11 -100.78
C GLY A 408 7.92 -54.53 -100.20
N LYS A 409 8.90 -55.39 -100.50
CA LYS A 409 9.04 -56.73 -99.93
C LYS A 409 9.85 -56.59 -98.64
N LYS A 410 9.18 -56.73 -97.49
CA LYS A 410 9.82 -56.67 -96.16
C LYS A 410 10.48 -57.97 -95.79
#